data_AF-A0A9W7TFF9-F1
#
_entry.id   AF-A0A9W7TFF9-F1
#
_cell.length_a   1.000
_cell.length_b   1.000
_cell.length_c   1.000
_cell.angle_alpha   90.00
_cell.angle_beta   90.00
_cell.angle_gamma   90.00
#
_symmetry.space_group_name_H-M   'P 1'
#
loop_
_entity.id
_entity.type
_entity.pdbx_description
1 polymer ?
#
loop_
_entity_poly.entity_id
_entity_poly.type
_entity_poly.pdbx_seq_one_letter_code
_entity_poly.pdbx_strand_id
1 'polypeptide(L)'
;MDVHSYMIVYSILLFAFFKVAVSIVGGKDVTEKNHKPWMVSIQKDERHVCGGILIKDQWVLTAANCKEQPQKSVTVLIGALSLKKFKDSQRVGILDFKYPTTYNEQTNQDDIMLIKLNKKVKVEPIQIPKGEKDIPTGKRCVVMGWGTTDSKVMKASDKLQMLEVTVMNRKRCNLFYSEYFEITRDMLCAGSMEKNRGTCWVCHILIFDLWQAL
;
A
#
# COMPACT_ATOMS: atom_id res chain seq x y z
N MET A 1 -3.18 -45.53 -4.54
CA MET A 1 -2.92 -44.21 -5.14
C MET A 1 -4.10 -43.33 -4.77
N ASP A 2 -3.90 -42.46 -3.79
CA ASP A 2 -4.96 -41.95 -2.91
C ASP A 2 -5.56 -40.64 -3.43
N VAL A 3 -6.90 -40.58 -3.50
CA VAL A 3 -7.67 -39.39 -3.89
C VAL A 3 -7.43 -38.23 -2.90
N HIS A 4 -7.05 -38.56 -1.65
CA HIS A 4 -6.63 -37.61 -0.63
C HIS A 4 -5.39 -36.80 -1.04
N SER A 5 -4.43 -37.41 -1.73
CA SER A 5 -3.22 -36.70 -2.18
C SER A 5 -3.54 -35.66 -3.25
N TYR A 6 -4.53 -35.91 -4.12
CA TYR A 6 -4.98 -34.93 -5.12
C TYR A 6 -5.74 -33.76 -4.51
N MET A 7 -6.60 -34.00 -3.52
CA MET A 7 -7.32 -32.93 -2.83
C MET A 7 -6.39 -32.00 -2.05
N ILE A 8 -5.36 -32.55 -1.40
CA ILE A 8 -4.35 -31.75 -0.67
C ILE A 8 -3.54 -30.90 -1.65
N VAL A 9 -3.13 -31.46 -2.80
CA VAL A 9 -2.42 -30.71 -3.85
C VAL A 9 -3.29 -29.62 -4.48
N TYR A 10 -4.59 -29.88 -4.71
CA TYR A 10 -5.54 -28.87 -5.23
C TYR A 10 -5.81 -27.75 -4.23
N SER A 11 -5.83 -28.08 -2.93
CA SER A 11 -5.98 -27.11 -1.84
C SER A 11 -4.73 -26.22 -1.73
N ILE A 12 -3.54 -26.80 -1.86
CA ILE A 12 -2.27 -26.06 -1.86
C ILE A 12 -2.12 -25.20 -3.14
N LEU A 13 -2.66 -25.65 -4.28
CA LEU A 13 -2.72 -24.86 -5.52
C LEU A 13 -3.76 -23.73 -5.48
N LEU A 14 -4.83 -23.85 -4.69
CA LEU A 14 -5.79 -22.77 -4.41
C LEU A 14 -5.27 -21.75 -3.40
N PHE A 15 -4.28 -22.12 -2.57
CA PHE A 15 -3.44 -21.20 -1.80
C PHE A 15 -2.27 -20.64 -2.63
N ALA A 16 -2.37 -20.65 -3.96
CA ALA A 16 -1.61 -19.70 -4.76
C ALA A 16 -1.96 -18.30 -4.25
N PHE A 17 -0.99 -17.67 -3.58
CA PHE A 17 -1.00 -16.29 -3.12
C PHE A 17 -1.70 -15.39 -4.14
N PHE A 18 -3.01 -15.17 -3.98
CA PHE A 18 -3.66 -14.00 -4.54
C PHE A 18 -3.07 -12.85 -3.75
N LYS A 19 -1.92 -12.32 -4.19
CA LYS A 19 -1.57 -10.92 -3.96
C LYS A 19 -2.74 -10.15 -4.56
N VAL A 20 -3.76 -9.88 -3.75
CA VAL A 20 -4.93 -9.14 -4.19
C VAL A 20 -4.40 -7.81 -4.68
N ALA A 21 -4.62 -7.53 -5.96
CA ALA A 21 -4.17 -6.29 -6.55
C ALA A 21 -4.82 -5.14 -5.77
N VAL A 22 -4.00 -4.27 -5.17
CA VAL A 22 -4.50 -3.05 -4.55
C VAL A 22 -5.20 -2.27 -5.66
N SER A 23 -6.49 -2.00 -5.47
CA SER A 23 -7.29 -1.29 -6.46
C SER A 23 -7.53 0.16 -6.03
N ILE A 24 -7.65 1.08 -6.98
CA ILE A 24 -8.20 2.42 -6.79
C ILE A 24 -9.33 2.58 -7.81
N VAL A 25 -10.45 1.89 -7.54
CA VAL A 25 -11.58 1.84 -8.48
C VAL A 25 -12.36 3.14 -8.40
N GLY A 26 -12.57 3.77 -9.56
CA GLY A 26 -13.22 5.09 -9.64
C GLY A 26 -12.37 6.23 -9.07
N GLY A 27 -11.05 6.06 -9.01
CA GLY A 27 -10.09 7.13 -8.77
C GLY A 27 -10.00 8.12 -9.93
N LYS A 28 -9.23 9.20 -9.73
CA LYS A 28 -8.88 10.17 -10.77
C LYS A 28 -7.37 10.30 -10.88
N ASP A 29 -6.89 10.67 -12.07
CA ASP A 29 -5.48 10.96 -12.31
C ASP A 29 -4.98 12.06 -11.36
N VAL A 30 -3.81 11.83 -10.76
CA VAL A 30 -3.02 12.87 -10.13
C VAL A 30 -2.30 13.67 -11.22
N THR A 31 -2.38 14.98 -11.12
CA THR A 31 -1.76 15.96 -12.02
C THR A 31 -0.65 16.69 -11.27
N GLU A 32 0.13 17.51 -11.99
CA GLU A 32 1.15 18.37 -11.37
C GLU A 32 0.60 19.25 -10.23
N LYS A 33 -0.67 19.67 -10.31
CA LYS A 33 -1.30 20.56 -9.30
C LYS A 33 -1.52 19.89 -7.94
N ASN A 34 -1.69 18.57 -7.92
CA ASN A 34 -1.98 17.77 -6.74
C ASN A 34 -0.92 16.68 -6.51
N HIS A 35 0.22 16.78 -7.20
CA HIS A 35 1.33 15.86 -7.11
C HIS A 35 1.93 15.84 -5.70
N LYS A 36 2.22 14.64 -5.21
CA LYS A 36 2.91 14.39 -3.94
C LYS A 36 4.26 13.73 -4.26
N PRO A 37 5.37 14.48 -4.27
CA PRO A 37 6.65 13.99 -4.82
C PRO A 37 7.27 12.87 -3.97
N TRP A 38 6.89 12.74 -2.70
CA TRP A 38 7.30 11.65 -1.82
C TRP A 38 6.61 10.31 -2.11
N MET A 39 5.69 10.21 -3.08
CA MET A 39 5.09 8.93 -3.46
C MET A 39 6.13 7.99 -4.07
N VAL A 40 6.10 6.73 -3.63
CA VAL A 40 7.05 5.69 -4.04
C VAL A 40 6.33 4.52 -4.67
N SER A 41 6.83 4.07 -5.81
CA SER A 41 6.49 2.80 -6.44
C SER A 41 7.64 1.82 -6.20
N ILE A 42 7.38 0.75 -5.47
CA ILE A 42 8.30 -0.37 -5.30
C ILE A 42 8.16 -1.26 -6.52
N GLN A 43 9.28 -1.51 -7.21
CA GLN A 43 9.31 -2.18 -8.50
C GLN A 43 10.19 -3.43 -8.46
N LYS A 44 9.71 -4.49 -9.12
CA LYS A 44 10.50 -5.68 -9.45
C LYS A 44 10.53 -5.84 -10.97
N ASP A 45 11.72 -5.94 -11.55
CA ASP A 45 11.90 -5.97 -13.00
C ASP A 45 11.18 -4.79 -13.68
N GLU A 46 11.31 -3.60 -13.08
CA GLU A 46 10.66 -2.34 -13.49
C GLU A 46 9.12 -2.33 -13.48
N ARG A 47 8.49 -3.39 -12.96
CA ARG A 47 7.03 -3.48 -12.80
C ARG A 47 6.64 -3.10 -11.38
N HIS A 48 5.59 -2.29 -11.24
CA HIS A 48 5.03 -1.93 -9.95
C HIS A 48 4.53 -3.17 -9.20
N VAL A 49 4.91 -3.29 -7.93
CA VAL A 49 4.49 -4.36 -7.02
C VAL A 49 3.75 -3.77 -5.82
N CYS A 50 4.30 -2.71 -5.22
CA CYS A 50 3.76 -2.10 -4.01
C CYS A 50 3.96 -0.58 -3.99
N GLY A 51 3.20 0.09 -3.14
CA GLY A 51 3.36 1.51 -2.85
C GLY A 51 4.23 1.77 -1.61
N GLY A 52 4.65 3.03 -1.45
CA GLY A 52 5.28 3.53 -0.24
C GLY A 52 5.36 5.05 -0.25
N ILE A 53 5.93 5.61 0.81
CA ILE A 53 6.20 7.04 0.93
C ILE A 53 7.64 7.29 1.39
N LEU A 54 8.28 8.33 0.86
CA LEU A 54 9.59 8.78 1.30
C LEU A 54 9.45 9.59 2.60
N ILE A 55 10.02 9.11 3.69
CA ILE A 55 9.92 9.74 5.01
C ILE A 55 11.22 10.41 5.48
N LYS A 56 12.35 10.05 4.84
CA LYS A 56 13.65 10.73 4.91
C LYS A 56 14.39 10.53 3.59
N ASP A 57 15.45 11.30 3.35
CA ASP A 57 16.29 11.27 2.14
C ASP A 57 16.84 9.88 1.75
N GLN A 58 16.83 8.89 2.65
CA GLN A 58 17.26 7.51 2.39
C GLN A 58 16.31 6.45 2.94
N TRP A 59 15.09 6.82 3.36
CA TRP A 59 14.15 5.93 4.03
C TRP A 59 12.75 6.03 3.44
N VAL A 60 12.24 4.89 2.98
CA VAL A 60 10.87 4.72 2.50
C VAL A 60 10.08 3.92 3.53
N LEU A 61 8.86 4.35 3.82
CA LEU A 61 7.89 3.63 4.64
C LEU A 61 6.88 2.91 3.73
N THR A 62 6.60 1.65 4.04
CA THR A 62 5.67 0.78 3.31
C THR A 62 5.11 -0.28 4.26
N ALA A 63 4.33 -1.23 3.74
CA ALA A 63 3.82 -2.38 4.47
C ALA A 63 4.84 -3.52 4.49
N ALA A 64 4.85 -4.36 5.53
CA ALA A 64 5.74 -5.51 5.64
C ALA A 64 5.37 -6.63 4.66
N ASN A 65 4.08 -6.77 4.32
CA ASN A 65 3.59 -7.66 3.26
C ASN A 65 4.12 -7.30 1.86
N CYS A 66 4.69 -6.11 1.68
CA CYS A 66 5.38 -5.67 0.46
C CYS A 66 6.85 -6.10 0.40
N LYS A 67 7.33 -6.87 1.39
CA LYS A 67 8.72 -7.34 1.43
C LYS A 67 9.07 -8.12 0.16
N GLU A 68 10.17 -7.70 -0.43
CA GLU A 68 10.85 -8.38 -1.54
C GLU A 68 12.25 -8.80 -1.08
N GLN A 69 12.91 -9.65 -1.86
CA GLN A 69 14.31 -10.02 -1.59
C GLN A 69 15.27 -8.91 -2.08
N PRO A 70 16.33 -8.55 -1.32
CA PRO A 70 17.35 -7.62 -1.81
C PRO A 70 18.07 -8.18 -3.04
N GLN A 71 17.74 -7.65 -4.22
CA GLN A 71 18.35 -8.04 -5.49
C GLN A 71 18.35 -6.86 -6.46
N LYS A 72 19.22 -6.89 -7.47
CA LYS A 72 19.37 -5.79 -8.45
C LYS A 72 18.07 -5.47 -9.20
N SER A 73 17.19 -6.44 -9.38
CA SER A 73 15.89 -6.25 -10.04
C SER A 73 14.86 -5.54 -9.17
N VAL A 74 15.10 -5.37 -7.87
CA VAL A 74 14.19 -4.67 -6.95
C VAL A 74 14.68 -3.25 -6.71
N THR A 75 13.85 -2.28 -7.10
CA THR A 75 14.15 -0.85 -7.01
C THR A 75 12.94 -0.07 -6.52
N VAL A 76 13.16 1.18 -6.13
CA VAL A 76 12.09 2.15 -5.89
C VAL A 76 12.12 3.21 -6.97
N LEU A 77 10.94 3.65 -7.42
CA LEU A 77 10.74 4.82 -8.28
C LEU A 77 10.01 5.88 -7.46
N ILE A 78 10.65 7.03 -7.26
CA ILE A 78 10.19 8.09 -6.35
C ILE A 78 9.77 9.31 -7.14
N GLY A 79 8.62 9.91 -6.79
CA GLY A 79 8.13 11.17 -7.36
C GLY A 79 7.60 11.07 -8.79
N ALA A 80 7.28 9.86 -9.25
CA ALA A 80 6.69 9.67 -10.56
C ALA A 80 5.20 10.05 -10.58
N LEU A 81 4.73 10.62 -11.69
CA LEU A 81 3.29 10.65 -12.03
C LEU A 81 2.90 9.53 -12.99
N SER A 82 3.85 8.99 -13.74
CA SER A 82 3.67 7.88 -14.70
C SER A 82 4.76 6.84 -14.53
N LEU A 83 4.38 5.56 -14.55
CA LEU A 83 5.33 4.43 -14.48
C LEU A 83 6.07 4.20 -15.81
N LYS A 84 5.64 4.83 -16.90
CA LYS A 84 6.29 4.78 -18.22
C LYS A 84 6.99 6.08 -18.58
N LYS A 85 6.54 7.23 -18.06
CA LYS A 85 7.13 8.54 -18.28
C LYS A 85 7.81 9.02 -17.00
N PHE A 86 9.12 8.83 -16.94
CA PHE A 86 9.94 9.07 -15.73
C PHE A 86 10.32 10.53 -15.48
N LYS A 87 9.53 11.49 -15.99
CA LYS A 87 9.84 12.91 -15.83
C LYS A 87 9.94 13.25 -14.33
N ASP A 88 11.02 13.93 -13.94
CA ASP A 88 11.29 14.42 -12.58
C ASP A 88 11.27 13.33 -11.48
N SER A 89 11.44 12.06 -11.86
CA SER A 89 11.45 10.91 -10.95
C SER A 89 12.86 10.36 -10.70
N GLN A 90 13.06 9.69 -9.56
CA GLN A 90 14.33 9.06 -9.20
C GLN A 90 14.17 7.55 -8.98
N ARG A 91 14.89 6.74 -9.78
CA ARG A 91 15.01 5.29 -9.55
C ARG A 91 16.23 4.99 -8.69
N VAL A 92 16.03 4.20 -7.62
CA VAL A 92 17.06 3.91 -6.62
C VAL A 92 16.99 2.45 -6.18
N GLY A 93 18.15 1.85 -5.93
CA GLY A 93 18.24 0.48 -5.43
C GLY A 93 17.99 0.40 -3.92
N ILE A 94 17.61 -0.79 -3.45
CA ILE A 94 17.38 -1.06 -2.03
C ILE A 94 18.65 -1.64 -1.41
N LEU A 95 18.99 -1.17 -0.21
CA LEU A 95 20.08 -1.68 0.60
C LEU A 95 19.60 -2.69 1.65
N ASP A 96 18.48 -2.40 2.31
CA ASP A 96 18.01 -3.20 3.45
C ASP A 96 16.51 -3.00 3.70
N PHE A 97 15.89 -3.96 4.39
CA PHE A 97 14.49 -3.95 4.81
C PHE A 97 14.42 -4.12 6.33
N LYS A 98 13.63 -3.29 7.01
CA LYS A 98 13.46 -3.34 8.47
C LYS A 98 11.98 -3.33 8.83
N TYR A 99 11.51 -4.36 9.50
CA TYR A 99 10.13 -4.47 9.97
C TYR A 99 10.12 -5.06 11.39
N PRO A 100 9.05 -4.87 12.17
CA PRO A 100 8.95 -5.40 13.52
C PRO A 100 9.03 -6.92 13.54
N THR A 101 9.69 -7.49 14.56
CA THR A 101 9.67 -8.94 14.79
C THR A 101 8.28 -9.47 15.18
N THR A 102 7.38 -8.56 15.56
CA THR A 102 5.97 -8.82 15.88
C THR A 102 5.07 -8.86 14.64
N TYR A 103 5.59 -8.55 13.44
CA TYR A 103 4.83 -8.68 12.20
C TYR A 103 4.33 -10.12 12.03
N ASN A 104 3.03 -10.26 11.77
CA ASN A 104 2.38 -11.54 11.60
C ASN A 104 1.70 -11.62 10.22
N GLU A 105 2.21 -12.49 9.35
CA GLU A 105 1.72 -12.65 7.97
C GLU A 105 0.27 -13.15 7.87
N GLN A 106 -0.25 -13.85 8.89
CA GLN A 106 -1.62 -14.37 8.88
C GLN A 106 -2.65 -13.30 9.24
N THR A 107 -2.32 -12.43 10.20
CA THR A 107 -3.22 -11.41 10.74
C THR A 107 -2.96 -10.02 10.18
N ASN A 108 -1.83 -9.82 9.48
CA ASN A 108 -1.28 -8.52 9.11
C ASN A 108 -1.10 -7.56 10.30
N GLN A 109 -0.96 -8.10 11.52
CA GLN A 109 -0.56 -7.31 12.67
C GLN A 109 0.86 -6.77 12.44
N ASP A 110 1.09 -5.50 12.80
CA ASP A 110 2.36 -4.78 12.64
C ASP A 110 2.91 -4.80 11.20
N ASP A 111 2.01 -4.72 10.22
CA ASP A 111 2.29 -4.66 8.77
C ASP A 111 2.95 -3.34 8.33
N ILE A 112 4.10 -3.01 8.91
CA ILE A 112 4.87 -1.79 8.68
C ILE A 112 6.33 -2.14 8.42
N MET A 113 6.94 -1.50 7.42
CA MET A 113 8.32 -1.75 7.05
C MET A 113 9.01 -0.47 6.55
N LEU A 114 10.27 -0.32 6.96
CA LEU A 114 11.20 0.65 6.43
C LEU A 114 12.12 0.00 5.39
N ILE A 115 12.23 0.66 4.25
CA ILE A 115 13.20 0.33 3.20
C ILE A 115 14.33 1.36 3.28
N LYS A 116 15.56 0.87 3.46
CA LYS A 116 16.77 1.70 3.37
C LYS A 116 17.25 1.73 1.92
N LEU A 117 17.36 2.93 1.36
CA LEU A 117 17.88 3.12 0.00
C LEU A 117 19.40 3.01 -0.03
N ASN A 118 19.96 2.59 -1.17
CA ASN A 118 21.42 2.48 -1.33
C ASN A 118 22.13 3.84 -1.53
N LYS A 119 21.37 4.91 -1.79
CA LYS A 119 21.84 6.29 -1.87
C LYS A 119 20.74 7.26 -1.44
N LYS A 120 21.15 8.47 -1.06
CA LYS A 120 20.23 9.57 -0.75
C LYS A 120 19.53 10.07 -2.02
N VAL A 121 18.29 10.52 -1.87
CA VAL A 121 17.50 11.15 -2.93
C VAL A 121 17.30 12.62 -2.68
N LYS A 122 17.11 13.38 -3.77
CA LYS A 122 16.86 14.84 -3.72
C LYS A 122 15.38 15.22 -3.60
N VAL A 123 14.51 14.22 -3.43
CA VAL A 123 13.06 14.43 -3.28
C VAL A 123 12.76 14.84 -1.84
N GLU A 124 11.90 15.82 -1.66
CA GLU A 124 11.44 16.25 -0.34
C GLU A 124 10.61 15.13 0.32
N PRO A 125 11.02 14.61 1.50
CA PRO A 125 10.27 13.61 2.21
C PRO A 125 9.02 14.19 2.87
N ILE A 126 7.99 13.37 3.07
CA ILE A 126 6.85 13.74 3.91
C ILE A 126 7.24 13.66 5.39
N GLN A 127 6.75 14.60 6.18
CA GLN A 127 6.83 14.54 7.63
C GLN A 127 5.81 13.55 8.18
N ILE A 128 6.26 12.63 9.05
CA ILE A 128 5.38 11.76 9.84
C ILE A 128 4.90 12.56 11.06
N PRO A 129 3.61 12.49 11.42
CA PRO A 129 3.04 13.29 12.49
C PRO A 129 3.46 12.68 13.83
N LYS A 130 3.47 13.49 14.88
CA LYS A 130 3.82 13.05 16.23
C LYS A 130 2.56 13.08 17.08
N GLY A 131 1.90 11.94 17.25
CA GLY A 131 0.69 11.84 18.06
C GLY A 131 0.15 10.41 18.13
N GLU A 132 -0.57 10.12 19.20
CA GLU A 132 -1.16 8.80 19.50
C GLU A 132 -2.69 8.81 19.40
N LYS A 133 -3.28 9.79 18.69
CA LYS A 133 -4.74 10.01 18.67
C LYS A 133 -5.36 9.44 17.40
N ASP A 134 -6.21 8.42 17.58
CA ASP A 134 -7.01 7.78 16.52
C ASP A 134 -7.76 8.80 15.65
N ILE A 135 -7.81 8.56 14.33
CA ILE A 135 -8.51 9.44 13.39
C ILE A 135 -10.02 9.31 13.61
N PRO A 136 -10.78 10.42 13.76
CA PRO A 136 -12.21 10.32 14.01
C PRO A 136 -12.96 9.67 12.86
N THR A 137 -13.97 8.85 13.20
CA THR A 137 -14.92 8.30 12.21
C THR A 137 -15.59 9.43 11.41
N GLY A 138 -15.80 9.21 10.12
CA GLY A 138 -16.38 10.21 9.22
C GLY A 138 -15.35 11.19 8.65
N LYS A 139 -14.08 11.13 9.09
CA LYS A 139 -13.02 11.95 8.52
C LYS A 139 -12.75 11.56 7.08
N ARG A 140 -12.67 12.56 6.20
CA ARG A 140 -12.29 12.36 4.79
C ARG A 140 -10.76 12.35 4.65
N CYS A 141 -10.28 11.40 3.88
CA CYS A 141 -8.86 11.17 3.58
C CYS A 141 -8.70 10.92 2.08
N VAL A 142 -7.46 10.96 1.61
CA VAL A 142 -7.12 10.64 0.21
C VAL A 142 -6.12 9.50 0.18
N VAL A 143 -6.42 8.48 -0.61
CA VAL A 143 -5.47 7.41 -0.95
C VAL A 143 -4.91 7.67 -2.34
N MET A 144 -3.61 7.46 -2.52
CA MET A 144 -2.93 7.62 -3.81
C MET A 144 -2.09 6.38 -4.14
N GLY A 145 -2.02 6.01 -5.42
CA GLY A 145 -1.20 4.88 -5.85
C GLY A 145 -1.38 4.49 -7.32
N TRP A 146 -0.65 3.46 -7.74
CA TRP A 146 -0.71 2.88 -9.10
C TRP A 146 -1.43 1.53 -9.12
N GLY A 147 -2.26 1.29 -8.11
CA GLY A 147 -3.10 0.11 -8.03
C GLY A 147 -3.98 -0.08 -9.27
N THR A 148 -4.60 -1.25 -9.40
CA THR A 148 -5.53 -1.48 -10.51
C THR A 148 -6.74 -0.53 -10.43
N THR A 149 -7.12 0.05 -11.56
CA THR A 149 -8.29 0.94 -11.64
C THR A 149 -9.57 0.18 -11.98
N ASP A 150 -9.46 -1.09 -12.38
CA ASP A 150 -10.59 -1.93 -12.77
C ASP A 150 -10.46 -3.30 -12.10
N SER A 151 -11.45 -3.68 -11.30
CA SER A 151 -11.54 -4.99 -10.65
C SER A 151 -11.44 -6.19 -11.61
N LYS A 152 -11.73 -5.99 -12.91
CA LYS A 152 -11.63 -7.02 -13.96
C LYS A 152 -10.23 -7.11 -14.57
N VAL A 153 -9.37 -6.12 -14.33
CA VAL A 153 -8.05 -6.01 -14.94
C VAL A 153 -7.00 -6.10 -13.84
N MET A 154 -6.19 -7.15 -13.85
CA MET A 154 -5.07 -7.31 -12.89
C MET A 154 -3.82 -6.53 -13.33
N LYS A 155 -3.98 -5.25 -13.67
CA LYS A 155 -2.88 -4.41 -14.17
C LYS A 155 -2.84 -3.08 -13.42
N ALA A 156 -1.65 -2.74 -12.93
CA ALA A 156 -1.36 -1.44 -12.35
C ALA A 156 -1.65 -0.31 -13.35
N SER A 157 -2.20 0.80 -12.85
CA SER A 157 -2.34 2.01 -13.64
C SER A 157 -0.97 2.58 -13.98
N ASP A 158 -0.79 3.08 -15.21
CA ASP A 158 0.42 3.82 -15.55
C ASP A 158 0.48 5.14 -14.79
N LYS A 159 -0.65 5.85 -14.71
CA LYS A 159 -0.72 7.16 -14.06
C LYS A 159 -1.06 7.00 -12.58
N LEU A 160 -0.41 7.78 -11.73
CA LEU A 160 -0.74 7.86 -10.32
C LEU A 160 -2.21 8.26 -10.15
N GLN A 161 -2.97 7.45 -9.42
CA GLN A 161 -4.37 7.68 -9.14
C GLN A 161 -4.55 8.24 -7.74
N MET A 162 -5.65 8.95 -7.52
CA MET A 162 -6.13 9.31 -6.19
C MET A 162 -7.62 9.02 -6.01
N LEU A 163 -8.02 8.66 -4.80
CA LEU A 163 -9.42 8.43 -4.42
C LEU A 163 -9.69 9.02 -3.02
N GLU A 164 -10.82 9.68 -2.89
CA GLU A 164 -11.32 10.13 -1.58
C GLU A 164 -11.97 8.94 -0.85
N VAL A 165 -11.62 8.78 0.41
CA VAL A 165 -12.15 7.74 1.30
C VAL A 165 -12.58 8.37 2.62
N THR A 166 -13.46 7.69 3.33
CA THR A 166 -13.93 8.13 4.65
C THR A 166 -13.57 7.10 5.70
N VAL A 167 -13.04 7.57 6.84
CA VAL A 167 -12.73 6.72 7.99
C VAL A 167 -14.01 6.10 8.53
N MET A 168 -13.98 4.78 8.69
CA MET A 168 -15.08 3.97 9.18
C MET A 168 -14.87 3.60 10.64
N ASN A 169 -15.97 3.44 11.36
CA ASN A 169 -15.91 2.97 12.74
C ASN A 169 -15.36 1.53 12.78
N ARG A 170 -14.33 1.30 13.61
CA ARG A 170 -13.64 0.00 13.74
C ARG A 170 -14.58 -1.15 14.08
N LYS A 171 -15.53 -0.96 15.01
CA LYS A 171 -16.52 -2.01 15.36
C LYS A 171 -17.39 -2.36 14.17
N ARG A 172 -17.85 -1.35 13.41
CA ARG A 172 -18.62 -1.58 12.19
C ARG A 172 -17.78 -2.25 11.11
N CYS A 173 -16.51 -1.89 10.98
CA CYS A 173 -15.60 -2.53 10.04
C CYS A 173 -15.40 -4.02 10.38
N ASN A 174 -15.23 -4.35 11.66
CA ASN A 174 -15.13 -5.74 12.12
C ASN A 174 -16.35 -6.60 11.75
N LEU A 175 -17.56 -6.04 11.66
CA LEU A 175 -18.73 -6.80 11.20
C LEU A 175 -18.61 -7.27 9.74
N PHE A 176 -17.80 -6.60 8.92
CA PHE A 176 -17.57 -6.99 7.53
C PHE A 176 -16.39 -7.98 7.38
N TYR A 177 -15.45 -7.99 8.33
CA TYR A 177 -14.21 -8.75 8.25
C TYR A 177 -14.11 -9.89 9.28
N SER A 178 -15.12 -10.08 10.14
CA SER A 178 -15.09 -11.02 11.27
C SER A 178 -14.77 -12.48 10.90
N GLU A 179 -15.00 -12.86 9.64
CA GLU A 179 -14.68 -14.20 9.13
C GLU A 179 -13.21 -14.37 8.70
N TYR A 180 -12.46 -13.27 8.55
CA TYR A 180 -11.08 -13.28 8.02
C TYR A 180 -10.06 -12.90 9.10
N PHE A 181 -10.24 -11.77 9.76
CA PHE A 181 -9.37 -11.30 10.85
C PHE A 181 -10.03 -10.17 11.64
N GLU A 182 -9.50 -9.90 12.84
CA GLU A 182 -9.93 -8.78 13.67
C GLU A 182 -9.14 -7.50 13.35
N ILE A 183 -9.85 -6.42 13.05
CA ILE A 183 -9.30 -5.06 12.96
C ILE A 183 -8.97 -4.57 14.37
N THR A 184 -7.67 -4.53 14.68
CA THR A 184 -7.14 -4.12 15.98
C THR A 184 -7.06 -2.59 16.12
N ARG A 185 -6.61 -2.11 17.29
CA ARG A 185 -6.43 -0.67 17.56
C ARG A 185 -5.34 -0.03 16.70
N ASP A 186 -4.37 -0.82 16.25
CA ASP A 186 -3.25 -0.38 15.41
C ASP A 186 -3.62 -0.36 13.91
N MET A 187 -4.88 -0.66 13.59
CA MET A 187 -5.44 -0.64 12.25
C MET A 187 -6.54 0.40 12.11
N LEU A 188 -6.63 0.99 10.92
CA LEU A 188 -7.65 1.95 10.53
C LEU A 188 -8.46 1.43 9.35
N CYS A 189 -9.78 1.59 9.39
CA CYS A 189 -10.64 1.22 8.28
C CYS A 189 -11.13 2.48 7.57
N ALA A 190 -10.97 2.51 6.25
CA ALA A 190 -11.47 3.60 5.42
C ALA A 190 -11.97 3.04 4.08
N GLY A 191 -13.03 3.65 3.55
CA GLY A 191 -13.63 3.23 2.30
C GLY A 191 -14.44 4.34 1.66
N SER A 192 -14.84 4.13 0.41
CA SER A 192 -15.80 5.00 -0.25
C SER A 192 -17.22 4.58 0.12
N MET A 193 -18.08 5.55 0.41
CA MET A 193 -19.52 5.32 0.63
C MET A 193 -20.29 5.19 -0.70
N GLU A 194 -19.67 5.53 -1.83
CA GLU A 194 -20.26 5.42 -3.16
C GLU A 194 -20.10 3.99 -3.71
N LYS A 195 -21.17 3.45 -4.31
CA LYS A 195 -21.14 2.13 -4.97
C LYS A 195 -20.12 2.13 -6.12
N ASN A 196 -19.43 1.00 -6.32
CA ASN A 196 -18.41 0.79 -7.37
C ASN A 196 -17.18 1.71 -7.28
N ARG A 197 -16.93 2.34 -6.13
CA ARG A 197 -15.70 3.06 -5.84
C ARG A 197 -15.10 2.50 -4.56
N GLY A 198 -13.80 2.30 -4.53
CA GLY A 198 -13.16 1.74 -3.35
C GLY A 198 -11.71 1.34 -3.57
N THR A 199 -11.05 1.12 -2.44
CA THR A 199 -9.75 0.49 -2.37
C THR A 199 -9.94 -0.99 -2.05
N CYS A 200 -9.11 -1.85 -2.63
CA CYS A 200 -9.12 -3.25 -2.19
C CYS A 200 -8.45 -3.34 -0.81
N TRP A 201 -9.12 -4.02 0.11
CA TRP A 201 -8.78 -4.18 1.53
C TRP A 201 -8.79 -2.89 2.36
N VAL A 202 -9.03 -3.09 3.66
CA VAL A 202 -8.81 -2.12 4.72
C VAL A 202 -7.49 -1.42 4.43
N CYS A 203 -7.50 -0.09 4.49
CA CYS A 203 -6.26 0.67 4.57
C CYS A 203 -5.44 0.12 5.74
N HIS A 204 -4.51 -0.80 5.50
CA HIS A 204 -3.30 -0.92 6.31
C HIS A 204 -2.46 0.35 6.05
N ILE A 205 -3.03 1.51 6.40
CA ILE A 205 -2.26 2.72 6.62
C ILE A 205 -1.60 2.47 7.97
N LEU A 206 -0.51 1.73 7.95
CA LEU A 206 0.53 1.93 8.94
C LEU A 206 1.34 3.15 8.49
N ILE A 207 0.69 4.29 8.65
CA ILE A 207 1.37 5.56 8.84
C ILE A 207 0.54 6.21 9.93
N PHE A 208 1.11 6.28 11.13
CA PHE A 208 0.62 7.16 12.19
C PHE A 208 0.02 8.42 11.56
N ASP A 209 -1.30 8.53 11.69
CA ASP A 209 -2.25 9.60 11.38
C ASP A 209 -1.81 10.81 10.53
N LEU A 210 -1.79 10.71 9.19
CA LEU A 210 -1.90 11.90 8.31
C LEU A 210 -2.87 11.74 7.15
N TRP A 211 -3.71 12.72 6.78
CA TRP A 211 -4.17 14.03 7.31
C TRP A 211 -5.30 14.44 6.32
N GLN A 212 -6.40 15.10 6.69
CA GLN A 212 -6.54 16.57 6.73
C GLN A 212 -7.62 17.01 7.72
N ALA A 213 -7.24 17.50 8.90
CA ALA A 213 -7.98 18.53 9.63
C ALA A 213 -7.22 19.87 9.53
N LEU A 214 -7.01 20.32 8.29
CA LEU A 214 -6.89 21.72 7.88
C LEU A 214 -7.57 21.82 6.52
#